data_AF-A0A954UXH0-F1
#
_entry.id   AF-A0A954UXH0-F1
#
_cell.length_a   1.000
_cell.length_b   1.000
_cell.length_c   1.000
_cell.angle_alpha   90.00
_cell.angle_beta   90.00
_cell.angle_gamma   90.00
#
_symmetry.space_group_name_H-M   'P 1'
#
loop_
_entity.id
_entity.type
_entity.pdbx_description
1 polymer ?
#
loop_
_entity_poly.entity_id
_entity_poly.type
_entity_poly.pdbx_seq_one_letter_code
_entity_poly.pdbx_strand_id
1 'polypeptide(L)'
;LGESLILVPVRIEEHIELIVEVVQRPSGGPAAQRGYLRFVAQMADLVADYVRREKLRWISHRERLLEQHEDWYARIATRTTRDERNQAAAQALSELLGGEQALLLRTTPGVRALAASGTNALDSRSEIVIAATKLARQLVGQRRDDHQTADWRDGQWYHASARRGSDEPSIEQTLVKAETQALVDQLCQSLRGRRLLCIGLHDHHDSLAILSFASDALERQQIDATWMHAAVRTGRCIGALLPTTGGQRLLPRSLSADSSAAWHSHRRLATLRWAAWILPAMIGVAAALFPVPQQISATATLRAENKRTYYAPSNAIVQNVFVKEDQSIAVNTPLLKLTSRELDNEIDRLNAQYQQLEEQIAELEMRLSLGVASNSPAQSAQEQDQIDSELKVQKVSQRHVQQQLEFRQQQRSELSIVAAEPGHVATWNLQNRLVNR
;
A
#
# COMPACT_ATOMS: atom_id res chain seq x y z
N LEU A 1 -44.54 18.76 23.96
CA LEU A 1 -43.58 19.47 23.09
C LEU A 1 -42.39 19.86 23.96
N GLY A 2 -41.22 19.26 23.79
CA GLY A 2 -40.09 19.66 24.61
C GLY A 2 -38.80 18.85 24.44
N GLU A 3 -38.49 18.27 23.30
CA GLU A 3 -37.13 17.73 23.11
C GLU A 3 -36.25 18.81 22.50
N SER A 4 -35.04 18.98 23.04
CA SER A 4 -34.03 19.90 22.53
C SER A 4 -33.11 19.14 21.60
N LEU A 5 -32.99 19.63 20.36
CA LEU A 5 -32.12 19.05 19.34
C LEU A 5 -30.83 19.85 19.22
N ILE A 6 -29.68 19.20 19.38
CA ILE A 6 -28.36 19.79 19.14
C ILE A 6 -27.78 19.16 17.88
N LEU A 7 -27.47 20.01 16.90
CA LEU A 7 -26.81 19.62 15.65
C LEU A 7 -25.44 20.28 15.61
N VAL A 8 -24.40 19.47 15.48
CA VAL A 8 -23.02 19.95 15.34
C VAL A 8 -22.41 19.39 14.06
N PRO A 9 -21.95 20.24 13.13
CA PRO A 9 -21.30 19.77 11.92
C PRO A 9 -19.89 19.26 12.24
N VAL A 10 -19.55 18.09 11.69
CA VAL A 10 -18.19 17.55 11.68
C VAL A 10 -17.50 18.06 10.41
N ARG A 11 -16.53 18.95 10.59
CA ARG A 11 -15.76 19.52 9.48
C ARG A 11 -14.50 18.69 9.25
N ILE A 12 -14.36 18.18 8.03
CA ILE A 12 -13.16 17.50 7.57
C ILE A 12 -12.56 18.39 6.48
N GLU A 13 -11.40 18.99 6.79
CA GLU A 13 -10.77 19.99 5.93
C GLU A 13 -11.70 21.20 5.69
N GLU A 14 -12.14 21.44 4.45
CA GLU A 14 -13.03 22.56 4.09
C GLU A 14 -14.50 22.14 3.90
N HIS A 15 -14.83 20.87 4.12
CA HIS A 15 -16.17 20.33 3.87
C HIS A 15 -16.82 19.78 5.15
N ILE A 16 -18.15 19.90 5.23
CA ILE A 16 -18.96 19.23 6.24
C ILE A 16 -19.35 17.88 5.66
N GLU A 17 -18.82 16.80 6.21
CA GLU A 17 -19.10 15.44 5.73
C GLU A 17 -20.13 14.72 6.59
N LEU A 18 -20.17 15.05 7.89
CA LEU A 18 -21.03 14.40 8.86
C LEU A 18 -21.66 15.46 9.78
N ILE A 19 -22.78 15.12 10.40
CA ILE A 19 -23.43 15.95 11.42
C ILE A 19 -23.66 15.04 12.63
N VAL A 20 -23.24 15.51 13.81
CA VAL A 20 -23.56 14.89 15.08
C VAL A 20 -24.90 15.42 15.54
N GLU A 21 -25.88 14.53 15.61
CA GLU A 21 -27.22 14.81 16.13
C GLU A 21 -27.34 14.27 17.56
N VAL A 22 -27.70 15.16 18.49
CA VAL A 22 -27.95 14.79 19.89
C VAL A 22 -29.35 15.24 20.27
N VAL A 23 -30.21 14.25 20.52
CA VAL A 23 -31.57 14.47 21.05
C VAL A 23 -31.49 14.44 22.56
N GLN A 24 -31.85 15.56 23.20
CA GLN A 24 -31.83 15.69 24.65
C GLN A 24 -33.24 16.01 25.19
N ARG A 25 -33.58 15.46 26.35
CA ARG A 25 -34.72 15.93 27.15
C ARG A 25 -34.53 17.41 27.51
N PRO A 26 -35.60 18.19 27.73
CA PRO A 26 -35.48 19.61 28.02
C PRO A 26 -34.97 19.76 29.45
N SER A 27 -33.65 19.70 29.64
CA SER A 27 -33.05 19.74 30.96
C SER A 27 -32.05 20.89 31.07
N GLY A 28 -32.41 21.87 31.89
CA GLY A 28 -31.51 22.92 32.36
C GLY A 28 -31.63 24.25 31.63
N GLY A 29 -31.32 25.32 32.35
CA GLY A 29 -31.30 26.69 31.82
C GLY A 29 -30.18 26.94 30.79
N PRO A 30 -30.07 28.17 30.24
CA PRO A 30 -29.17 28.51 29.13
C PRO A 30 -27.67 28.22 29.36
N ALA A 31 -27.23 28.11 30.61
CA ALA A 31 -25.86 27.73 30.95
C ALA A 31 -25.58 26.23 30.71
N ALA A 32 -26.53 25.36 31.07
CA ALA A 32 -26.41 23.91 30.86
C ALA A 32 -26.41 23.58 29.36
N GLN A 33 -27.29 24.24 28.58
CA GLN A 33 -27.35 24.07 27.12
C GLN A 33 -26.03 24.46 26.43
N ARG A 34 -25.38 25.55 26.88
CA ARG A 34 -24.05 25.95 26.38
C ARG A 34 -22.96 24.95 26.73
N GLY A 35 -22.99 24.37 27.93
CA GLY A 35 -22.08 23.30 28.34
C GLY A 35 -22.22 22.05 27.47
N TYR A 36 -23.46 21.62 27.22
CA TYR A 36 -23.75 20.51 26.31
C TYR A 36 -23.29 20.79 24.89
N LEU A 37 -23.61 21.96 24.33
CA LEU A 37 -23.16 22.31 22.98
C LEU A 37 -21.62 22.30 22.86
N ARG A 38 -20.91 22.79 23.88
CA ARG A 38 -19.44 22.77 23.91
C ARG A 38 -18.88 21.34 23.99
N PHE A 39 -19.52 20.47 24.77
CA PHE A 39 -19.16 19.06 24.83
C PHE A 39 -19.39 18.35 23.48
N VAL A 40 -20.57 18.53 22.86
CA VAL A 40 -20.87 17.92 21.56
C VAL A 40 -19.94 18.48 20.45
N ALA A 41 -19.57 19.76 20.52
CA ALA A 41 -18.55 20.34 19.64
C ALA A 41 -17.18 19.67 19.79
N GLN A 42 -16.71 19.42 21.02
CA GLN A 42 -15.47 18.68 21.25
C GLN A 42 -15.55 17.24 20.74
N MET A 43 -16.70 16.58 20.89
CA MET A 43 -16.91 15.25 20.33
C MET A 43 -16.90 15.26 18.81
N ALA A 44 -17.49 16.27 18.16
CA ALA A 44 -17.45 16.44 16.71
C ALA A 44 -16.01 16.64 16.20
N ASP A 45 -15.17 17.39 16.91
CA ASP A 45 -13.74 17.53 16.58
C ASP A 45 -13.00 16.18 16.67
N LEU A 46 -13.28 15.37 17.72
CA LEU A 46 -12.69 14.05 17.87
C LEU A 46 -13.14 13.08 16.74
N VAL A 47 -14.42 13.15 16.36
CA VAL A 47 -14.97 12.39 15.22
C VAL A 47 -14.29 12.81 13.92
N ALA A 48 -14.08 14.12 13.69
CA ALA A 48 -13.37 14.62 12.51
C ALA A 48 -11.95 14.04 12.41
N ASP A 49 -11.22 14.01 13.52
CA ASP A 49 -9.87 13.44 13.59
C ASP A 49 -9.88 11.92 13.35
N TYR A 50 -10.85 11.19 13.90
CA TYR A 50 -11.00 9.76 13.65
C TYR A 50 -11.25 9.47 12.17
N VAL A 51 -12.21 10.16 11.56
CA VAL A 51 -12.56 9.95 10.14
C VAL A 51 -11.39 10.33 9.23
N ARG A 52 -10.65 11.41 9.53
CA ARG A 52 -9.42 11.75 8.81
C ARG A 52 -8.40 10.61 8.88
N ARG A 53 -8.15 10.05 10.06
CA ARG A 53 -7.21 8.92 10.23
C ARG A 53 -7.71 7.66 9.53
N GLU A 54 -9.01 7.40 9.53
CA GLU A 54 -9.61 6.28 8.83
C GLU A 54 -9.48 6.42 7.31
N LYS A 55 -9.76 7.60 6.75
CA LYS A 55 -9.53 7.89 5.32
C LYS A 55 -8.07 7.74 4.94
N LEU A 56 -7.15 8.26 5.75
CA LEU A 56 -5.71 8.08 5.51
C LEU A 56 -5.34 6.60 5.50
N ARG A 57 -5.82 5.82 6.49
CA ARG A 57 -5.61 4.36 6.52
C ARG A 57 -6.17 3.67 5.28
N TRP A 58 -7.38 4.03 4.85
CA TRP A 58 -8.01 3.47 3.66
C TRP A 58 -7.25 3.82 2.37
N ILE A 59 -6.81 5.07 2.22
CA ILE A 59 -6.00 5.51 1.07
C ILE A 59 -4.67 4.74 1.05
N SER A 60 -3.95 4.69 2.17
CA SER A 60 -2.67 3.98 2.26
C SER A 60 -2.84 2.47 2.02
N HIS A 61 -3.93 1.87 2.51
CA HIS A 61 -4.26 0.48 2.22
C HIS A 61 -4.51 0.26 0.72
N ARG A 62 -5.27 1.15 0.08
CA ARG A 62 -5.56 1.07 -1.36
C ARG A 62 -4.32 1.29 -2.22
N GLU A 63 -3.45 2.23 -1.83
CA GLU A 63 -2.15 2.48 -2.49
C GLU A 63 -1.28 1.23 -2.44
N ARG A 64 -1.16 0.59 -1.27
CA ARG A 64 -0.41 -0.68 -1.13
C ARG A 64 -0.96 -1.80 -2.02
N LEU A 65 -2.28 -1.94 -2.13
CA LEU A 65 -2.88 -2.92 -3.03
C LEU A 65 -2.54 -2.61 -4.50
N LEU A 66 -2.59 -1.34 -4.91
CA LEU A 66 -2.23 -0.93 -6.27
C LEU A 66 -0.76 -1.20 -6.57
N GLU A 67 0.15 -0.87 -5.65
CA GLU A 67 1.59 -1.20 -5.77
C GLU A 67 1.80 -2.70 -5.95
N GLN A 68 1.10 -3.54 -5.19
CA GLN A 68 1.16 -5.01 -5.35
C GLN A 68 0.69 -5.46 -6.75
N HIS A 69 -0.40 -4.89 -7.27
CA HIS A 69 -0.87 -5.17 -8.62
C HIS A 69 0.17 -4.76 -9.68
N GLU A 70 0.73 -3.55 -9.56
CA GLU A 70 1.74 -3.02 -10.48
C GLU A 70 3.01 -3.87 -10.49
N ASP A 71 3.51 -4.26 -9.32
CA ASP A 71 4.67 -5.15 -9.18
C ASP A 71 4.46 -6.47 -9.91
N TRP A 72 3.29 -7.08 -9.76
CA TRP A 72 2.95 -8.32 -10.45
C TRP A 72 2.84 -8.14 -11.96
N TYR A 73 2.18 -7.08 -12.43
CA TYR A 73 2.08 -6.81 -13.86
C TYR A 73 3.45 -6.54 -14.49
N ALA A 74 4.31 -5.76 -13.84
CA ALA A 74 5.69 -5.54 -14.28
C ALA A 74 6.49 -6.84 -14.31
N ARG A 75 6.37 -7.69 -13.29
CA ARG A 75 7.03 -9.01 -13.24
C ARG A 75 6.59 -9.95 -14.33
N ILE A 76 5.33 -9.90 -14.78
CA ILE A 76 4.85 -10.69 -15.92
C ILE A 76 5.37 -10.10 -17.23
N ALA A 77 5.23 -8.79 -17.41
CA ALA A 77 5.57 -8.10 -18.66
C ALA A 77 7.07 -8.16 -18.99
N THR A 78 7.93 -8.17 -17.97
CA THR A 78 9.40 -8.21 -18.13
C THR A 78 9.97 -9.59 -18.46
N ARG A 79 9.18 -10.67 -18.37
CA ARG A 79 9.65 -12.02 -18.71
C ARG A 79 9.80 -12.20 -20.21
N THR A 80 10.94 -12.70 -20.64
CA THR A 80 11.29 -12.85 -22.05
C THR A 80 10.61 -14.08 -22.65
N THR A 81 10.65 -15.21 -21.96
CA THR A 81 10.10 -16.47 -22.46
C THR A 81 8.60 -16.61 -22.20
N ARG A 82 7.92 -17.37 -23.06
CA ARG A 82 6.47 -17.64 -22.94
C ARG A 82 6.14 -18.44 -21.68
N ASP A 83 6.96 -19.44 -21.36
CA ASP A 83 6.71 -20.33 -20.24
C ASP A 83 6.93 -19.60 -18.91
N GLU A 84 7.97 -18.77 -18.80
CA GLU A 84 8.15 -17.89 -17.64
C GLU A 84 7.00 -16.90 -17.47
N ARG A 85 6.48 -16.34 -18.57
CA ARG A 85 5.30 -15.45 -18.52
C ARG A 85 4.06 -16.18 -18.04
N ASN A 86 3.78 -17.37 -18.58
CA ASN A 86 2.64 -18.19 -18.16
C ASN A 86 2.76 -18.57 -16.67
N GLN A 87 3.96 -18.92 -16.22
CA GLN A 87 4.25 -19.26 -14.83
C GLN A 87 4.06 -18.07 -13.89
N ALA A 88 4.61 -16.90 -14.25
CA ALA A 88 4.43 -15.67 -13.50
C ALA A 88 2.95 -15.25 -13.42
N ALA A 89 2.19 -15.43 -14.51
CA ALA A 89 0.77 -15.15 -14.54
C ALA A 89 -0.04 -16.10 -13.64
N ALA A 90 0.27 -17.40 -13.64
CA ALA A 90 -0.37 -18.36 -12.73
C ALA A 90 -0.09 -18.02 -11.26
N GLN A 91 1.15 -17.64 -10.93
CA GLN A 91 1.51 -17.22 -9.58
C GLN A 91 0.77 -15.93 -9.17
N ALA A 92 0.73 -14.92 -10.07
CA ALA A 92 0.04 -13.67 -9.83
C ALA A 92 -1.47 -13.85 -9.59
N LEU A 93 -2.11 -14.76 -10.33
CA LEU A 93 -3.52 -15.09 -10.14
C LEU A 93 -3.78 -15.68 -8.76
N SER A 94 -2.91 -16.59 -8.29
CA SER A 94 -2.99 -17.16 -6.95
C SER A 94 -2.84 -16.07 -5.88
N GLU A 95 -1.81 -15.24 -6.00
CA GLU A 95 -1.46 -14.23 -4.99
C GLU A 95 -2.47 -13.09 -4.92
N LEU A 96 -2.80 -12.48 -6.07
CA LEU A 96 -3.69 -11.31 -6.13
C LEU A 96 -5.14 -11.64 -5.79
N LEU A 97 -5.58 -12.87 -6.07
CA LEU A 97 -6.95 -13.31 -5.79
C LEU A 97 -7.06 -14.11 -4.49
N GLY A 98 -5.94 -14.34 -3.77
CA GLY A 98 -5.94 -15.10 -2.52
C GLY A 98 -6.27 -16.59 -2.68
N GLY A 99 -6.02 -17.15 -3.87
CA GLY A 99 -6.19 -18.58 -4.14
C GLY A 99 -4.97 -19.39 -3.70
N GLU A 100 -5.18 -20.63 -3.25
CA GLU A 100 -4.09 -21.52 -2.83
C GLU A 100 -3.27 -22.00 -4.02
N GLN A 101 -3.96 -22.34 -5.11
CA GLN A 101 -3.34 -22.74 -6.37
C GLN A 101 -4.16 -22.19 -7.54
N ALA A 102 -3.46 -21.76 -8.58
CA ALA A 102 -4.05 -21.31 -9.83
C ALA A 102 -3.47 -22.10 -11.01
N LEU A 103 -4.35 -22.59 -11.88
CA LEU A 103 -4.02 -23.31 -13.10
C LEU A 103 -4.38 -22.42 -14.29
N LEU A 104 -3.38 -22.18 -15.14
CA LEU A 104 -3.55 -21.44 -16.38
C LEU A 104 -3.75 -22.42 -17.54
N LEU A 105 -4.88 -22.32 -18.24
CA LEU A 105 -5.21 -23.16 -19.38
C LEU A 105 -5.41 -22.31 -20.64
N ARG A 106 -4.91 -22.82 -21.76
CA ARG A 106 -5.28 -22.33 -23.09
C ARG A 106 -6.49 -23.09 -23.58
N THR A 107 -7.45 -22.43 -24.21
CA THR A 107 -8.69 -23.06 -24.69
C THR A 107 -8.72 -23.28 -26.21
N THR A 108 -7.94 -22.52 -26.99
CA THR A 108 -7.87 -22.61 -28.47
C THR A 108 -6.44 -22.84 -28.97
N PRO A 109 -6.22 -23.60 -30.07
CA PRO A 109 -7.19 -24.41 -30.82
C PRO A 109 -7.68 -25.67 -30.08
N GLY A 110 -7.17 -25.92 -28.87
CA GLY A 110 -7.64 -26.99 -28.00
C GLY A 110 -7.20 -26.75 -26.56
N VAL A 111 -7.90 -27.38 -25.63
CA VAL A 111 -7.68 -27.16 -24.20
C VAL A 111 -6.39 -27.81 -23.74
N ARG A 112 -5.47 -27.00 -23.21
CA ARG A 112 -4.16 -27.44 -22.68
C ARG A 112 -3.74 -26.60 -21.48
N ALA A 113 -3.27 -27.23 -20.41
CA ALA A 113 -2.62 -26.51 -19.32
C ALA A 113 -1.30 -25.88 -19.80
N LEU A 114 -1.07 -24.63 -19.42
CA LEU A 114 0.13 -23.85 -19.73
C LEU A 114 1.05 -23.73 -18.52
N ALA A 115 0.49 -23.46 -17.34
CA ALA A 115 1.23 -23.23 -16.11
C ALA A 115 0.37 -23.49 -14.87
N ALA A 116 1.04 -23.68 -13.73
CA ALA A 116 0.43 -23.91 -12.42
C ALA A 116 1.20 -23.15 -11.34
N SER A 117 0.48 -22.44 -10.48
CA SER A 117 1.05 -21.77 -9.30
C SER A 117 1.74 -22.79 -8.39
N GLY A 118 2.92 -22.45 -7.86
CA GLY A 118 3.67 -23.31 -6.92
C GLY A 118 4.54 -24.41 -7.54
N THR A 119 4.48 -24.67 -8.86
CA THR A 119 5.35 -25.66 -9.52
C THR A 119 5.95 -25.11 -10.81
N ASN A 120 7.29 -25.18 -10.95
CA ASN A 120 7.99 -24.65 -12.13
C ASN A 120 7.88 -25.55 -13.38
N ALA A 121 7.55 -26.84 -13.20
CA ALA A 121 7.40 -27.79 -14.29
C ALA A 121 6.05 -28.50 -14.16
N LEU A 122 5.24 -28.39 -15.21
CA LEU A 122 3.89 -28.93 -15.24
C LEU A 122 3.90 -30.31 -15.90
N ASP A 123 3.59 -31.35 -15.13
CA ASP A 123 3.44 -32.70 -15.69
C ASP A 123 2.07 -32.86 -16.33
N SER A 124 2.04 -32.98 -17.66
CA SER A 124 0.82 -33.25 -18.44
C SER A 124 0.08 -34.53 -18.03
N ARG A 125 0.76 -35.46 -17.34
CA ARG A 125 0.20 -36.73 -16.84
C ARG A 125 -0.32 -36.62 -15.40
N SER A 126 -0.12 -35.48 -14.74
CA SER A 126 -0.65 -35.24 -13.41
C SER A 126 -2.18 -35.30 -13.41
N GLU A 127 -2.74 -35.96 -12.40
CA GLU A 127 -4.18 -36.10 -12.23
C GLU A 127 -4.89 -34.73 -12.19
N ILE A 128 -4.29 -33.75 -11.50
CA ILE A 128 -4.78 -32.37 -11.42
C ILE A 128 -4.90 -31.75 -12.81
N VAL A 129 -3.86 -31.89 -13.64
CA VAL A 129 -3.79 -31.29 -14.98
C VAL A 129 -4.80 -31.95 -15.92
N ILE A 130 -4.94 -33.28 -15.84
CA ILE A 130 -5.91 -34.04 -16.63
C ILE A 130 -7.34 -33.64 -16.27
N ALA A 131 -7.66 -33.59 -14.96
CA ALA A 131 -8.98 -33.20 -14.47
C ALA A 131 -9.32 -31.75 -14.85
N ALA A 132 -8.39 -30.80 -14.65
CA ALA A 132 -8.55 -29.40 -15.03
C ALA A 132 -8.76 -29.23 -16.55
N THR A 133 -8.01 -29.96 -17.36
CA THR A 133 -8.14 -29.93 -18.81
C THR A 133 -9.49 -30.50 -19.27
N LYS A 134 -9.99 -31.58 -18.63
CA LYS A 134 -11.32 -32.15 -18.92
C LYS A 134 -12.44 -31.18 -18.52
N LEU A 135 -12.35 -30.58 -17.34
CA LEU A 135 -13.32 -29.60 -16.84
C LEU A 135 -13.37 -28.39 -17.79
N ALA A 136 -12.21 -27.83 -18.14
CA ALA A 136 -12.13 -26.72 -19.08
C ALA A 136 -12.70 -27.07 -20.47
N ARG A 137 -12.55 -28.30 -20.98
CA ARG A 137 -13.21 -28.74 -22.23
C ARG A 137 -14.72 -28.75 -22.10
N GLN A 138 -15.27 -29.22 -20.98
CA GLN A 138 -16.71 -29.20 -20.74
C GLN A 138 -17.24 -27.77 -20.64
N LEU A 139 -16.55 -26.86 -19.94
CA LEU A 139 -16.94 -25.45 -19.84
C LEU A 139 -16.92 -24.73 -21.19
N VAL A 140 -15.91 -25.00 -22.02
CA VAL A 140 -15.84 -24.47 -23.40
C VAL A 140 -16.92 -25.09 -24.29
N GLY A 141 -17.25 -26.37 -24.07
CA GLY A 141 -18.27 -27.10 -24.83
C GLY A 141 -19.71 -26.66 -24.50
N GLN A 142 -20.05 -26.49 -23.22
CA GLN A 142 -21.39 -26.05 -22.76
C GLN A 142 -21.80 -24.70 -23.37
N ARG A 143 -20.85 -23.81 -23.58
CA ARG A 143 -21.05 -22.51 -24.25
C ARG A 143 -21.55 -22.63 -25.70
N ARG A 144 -21.21 -23.71 -26.42
CA ARG A 144 -21.57 -23.83 -27.85
C ARG A 144 -23.06 -24.10 -28.03
N ASP A 145 -23.71 -24.64 -27.01
CA ASP A 145 -25.08 -25.15 -27.10
C ASP A 145 -26.11 -24.23 -26.41
N ASP A 146 -25.69 -23.32 -25.53
CA ASP A 146 -26.63 -22.54 -24.70
C ASP A 146 -26.33 -21.03 -24.74
N HIS A 147 -27.29 -20.23 -25.25
CA HIS A 147 -27.19 -18.77 -25.34
C HIS A 147 -27.70 -18.06 -24.07
N GLN A 148 -28.20 -18.79 -23.05
CA GLN A 148 -28.87 -18.19 -21.89
C GLN A 148 -28.17 -18.42 -20.54
N THR A 149 -27.15 -19.27 -20.45
CA THR A 149 -26.40 -19.50 -19.19
C THR A 149 -25.28 -18.47 -18.95
N ALA A 150 -25.06 -18.13 -17.68
CA ALA A 150 -23.93 -17.31 -17.23
C ALA A 150 -22.61 -17.78 -17.89
N ASP A 151 -21.81 -16.83 -18.39
CA ASP A 151 -20.53 -17.13 -19.06
C ASP A 151 -19.44 -17.26 -17.97
N TRP A 152 -18.67 -18.35 -17.98
CA TRP A 152 -17.51 -18.52 -17.08
C TRP A 152 -16.46 -17.40 -17.24
N ARG A 153 -16.55 -16.59 -18.31
CA ARG A 153 -15.77 -15.37 -18.51
C ARG A 153 -16.04 -14.24 -17.53
N ASP A 154 -17.24 -14.20 -16.97
CA ASP A 154 -17.63 -13.24 -15.95
C ASP A 154 -17.41 -13.81 -14.54
N GLY A 155 -16.72 -14.95 -14.46
CA GLY A 155 -16.33 -15.61 -13.22
C GLY A 155 -17.45 -16.50 -12.68
N GLN A 156 -17.12 -17.77 -12.47
CA GLN A 156 -18.06 -18.75 -11.93
C GLN A 156 -17.45 -19.57 -10.80
N TRP A 157 -18.21 -19.67 -9.72
CA TRP A 157 -17.90 -20.52 -8.58
C TRP A 157 -18.42 -21.95 -8.80
N TYR A 158 -17.60 -22.91 -8.45
CA TYR A 158 -17.93 -24.32 -8.37
C TYR A 158 -17.58 -24.84 -6.98
N HIS A 159 -18.43 -25.69 -6.42
CA HIS A 159 -18.31 -26.18 -5.05
C HIS A 159 -18.17 -27.70 -5.02
N ALA A 160 -17.38 -28.24 -4.10
CA ALA A 160 -17.33 -29.68 -3.87
C ALA A 160 -18.65 -30.19 -3.26
N SER A 161 -19.11 -31.37 -3.69
CA SER A 161 -20.39 -31.97 -3.27
C SER A 161 -20.41 -32.48 -1.81
N ALA A 162 -19.24 -32.67 -1.21
CA ALA A 162 -19.05 -33.32 0.08
C ALA A 162 -19.16 -32.36 1.28
N ARG A 163 -20.35 -31.80 1.51
CA ARG A 163 -21.05 -31.62 2.81
C ARG A 163 -22.19 -30.61 2.62
N ARG A 164 -23.36 -31.14 2.24
CA ARG A 164 -24.69 -30.51 2.41
C ARG A 164 -24.99 -30.42 3.92
N GLY A 165 -24.39 -29.46 4.62
CA GLY A 165 -24.62 -29.18 6.03
C GLY A 165 -25.28 -27.82 6.23
N SER A 166 -26.60 -27.82 6.28
CA SER A 166 -27.60 -26.85 6.78
C SER A 166 -27.41 -25.33 6.89
N ASP A 167 -26.23 -24.70 6.81
CA ASP A 167 -26.10 -23.27 7.23
C ASP A 167 -25.36 -22.31 6.26
N GLU A 168 -25.07 -22.69 5.01
CA GLU A 168 -24.42 -21.78 4.05
C GLU A 168 -25.45 -20.94 3.25
N PRO A 169 -25.27 -19.60 3.15
CA PRO A 169 -26.20 -18.73 2.44
C PRO A 169 -26.25 -19.07 0.96
N SER A 170 -27.46 -19.02 0.42
CA SER A 170 -27.85 -19.44 -0.93
C SER A 170 -27.19 -18.57 -2.01
N ILE A 171 -25.92 -18.82 -2.32
CA ILE A 171 -25.33 -18.40 -3.59
C ILE A 171 -25.96 -19.29 -4.67
N GLU A 172 -26.61 -18.68 -5.66
CA GLU A 172 -27.30 -19.36 -6.76
C GLU A 172 -26.45 -20.51 -7.30
N GLN A 173 -26.89 -21.74 -7.03
CA GLN A 173 -26.32 -22.92 -7.65
C GLN A 173 -26.72 -22.90 -9.12
N THR A 174 -25.82 -22.48 -9.99
CA THR A 174 -25.96 -22.78 -11.43
C THR A 174 -26.10 -24.30 -11.54
N LEU A 175 -27.17 -24.81 -12.14
CA LEU A 175 -27.41 -26.25 -12.27
C LEU A 175 -26.28 -26.90 -13.09
N VAL A 176 -25.25 -27.41 -12.41
CA VAL A 176 -24.10 -28.04 -13.07
C VAL A 176 -24.48 -29.48 -13.44
N LYS A 177 -24.19 -29.90 -14.69
CA LYS A 177 -24.37 -31.29 -15.13
C LYS A 177 -23.57 -32.24 -14.21
N ALA A 178 -24.14 -33.41 -13.88
CA ALA A 178 -23.53 -34.38 -12.95
C ALA A 178 -22.07 -34.76 -13.30
N GLU A 179 -21.74 -34.83 -14.60
CA GLU A 179 -20.37 -35.10 -15.06
C GLU A 179 -19.38 -33.97 -14.71
N THR A 180 -19.82 -32.71 -14.82
CA THR A 180 -18.99 -31.54 -14.48
C THR A 180 -18.80 -31.44 -12.96
N GLN A 181 -19.82 -31.80 -12.18
CA GLN A 181 -19.72 -31.87 -10.72
C GLN A 181 -18.69 -32.92 -10.26
N ALA A 182 -18.64 -34.09 -10.90
CA ALA A 182 -17.66 -35.12 -10.58
C ALA A 182 -16.20 -34.64 -10.82
N LEU A 183 -15.97 -33.84 -11.87
CA LEU A 183 -14.65 -33.24 -12.15
C LEU A 183 -14.29 -32.14 -11.15
N VAL A 184 -15.27 -31.34 -10.71
CA VAL A 184 -15.09 -30.35 -9.63
C VAL A 184 -14.68 -31.05 -8.35
N ASP A 185 -15.37 -32.13 -7.98
CA ASP A 185 -15.07 -32.90 -6.77
C ASP A 185 -13.66 -33.51 -6.80
N GLN A 186 -13.28 -34.09 -7.94
CA GLN A 186 -11.93 -34.63 -8.14
C GLN A 186 -10.85 -33.55 -7.99
N LEU A 187 -11.07 -32.37 -8.59
CA LEU A 187 -10.12 -31.26 -8.50
C LEU A 187 -10.02 -30.72 -7.07
N CYS A 188 -11.14 -30.47 -6.41
CA CYS A 188 -11.16 -30.03 -5.01
C CYS A 188 -10.42 -31.01 -4.09
N GLN A 189 -10.62 -32.32 -4.27
CA GLN A 189 -9.89 -33.35 -3.50
C GLN A 189 -8.38 -33.29 -3.75
N SER A 190 -7.97 -33.19 -5.02
CA SER A 190 -6.55 -33.16 -5.41
C SER A 190 -5.82 -31.88 -4.99
N LEU A 191 -6.52 -30.74 -5.01
CA LEU A 191 -5.99 -29.41 -4.67
C LEU A 191 -6.17 -29.06 -3.19
N ARG A 192 -6.77 -29.96 -2.38
CA ARG A 192 -7.17 -29.74 -0.98
C ARG A 192 -8.08 -28.52 -0.76
N GLY A 193 -8.70 -28.02 -1.81
CA GLY A 193 -9.66 -26.91 -1.76
C GLY A 193 -11.10 -27.38 -1.57
N ARG A 194 -11.98 -26.46 -1.18
CA ARG A 194 -13.45 -26.70 -1.13
C ARG A 194 -14.21 -26.03 -2.27
N ARG A 195 -13.65 -24.95 -2.83
CA ARG A 195 -14.26 -24.17 -3.90
C ARG A 195 -13.28 -23.93 -5.03
N LEU A 196 -13.80 -23.92 -6.25
CA LEU A 196 -13.07 -23.57 -7.45
C LEU A 196 -13.69 -22.31 -8.06
N LEU A 197 -12.84 -21.40 -8.51
CA LEU A 197 -13.23 -20.23 -9.30
C LEU A 197 -12.69 -20.40 -10.71
N CYS A 198 -13.58 -20.39 -11.70
CA CYS A 198 -13.21 -20.39 -13.11
C CYS A 198 -13.41 -18.98 -13.67
N ILE A 199 -12.36 -18.37 -14.23
CA ILE A 199 -12.41 -17.04 -14.86
C ILE A 199 -11.81 -17.06 -16.26
N GLY A 200 -12.42 -16.32 -17.19
CA GLY A 200 -11.84 -16.05 -18.49
C GLY A 200 -10.81 -14.92 -18.43
N LEU A 201 -9.62 -15.16 -18.97
CA LEU A 201 -8.51 -14.21 -18.92
C LEU A 201 -8.46 -13.28 -20.14
N HIS A 202 -9.16 -13.60 -21.22
CA HIS A 202 -9.11 -12.79 -22.43
C HIS A 202 -10.44 -12.82 -23.19
N ASP A 203 -10.82 -11.69 -23.78
CA ASP A 203 -12.10 -11.55 -24.49
C ASP A 203 -12.17 -12.45 -25.74
N HIS A 204 -11.03 -12.69 -26.37
CA HIS A 204 -10.87 -13.66 -27.45
C HIS A 204 -10.49 -15.02 -26.88
N HIS A 205 -11.49 -15.85 -26.53
CA HIS A 205 -11.54 -17.34 -26.43
C HIS A 205 -10.28 -18.19 -26.12
N ASP A 206 -9.17 -17.62 -25.68
CA ASP A 206 -7.86 -18.27 -25.80
C ASP A 206 -7.34 -18.76 -24.45
N SER A 207 -7.79 -18.17 -23.32
CA SER A 207 -7.24 -18.46 -22.00
C SER A 207 -8.30 -18.50 -20.89
N LEU A 208 -8.20 -19.52 -20.03
CA LEU A 208 -9.01 -19.78 -18.86
C LEU A 208 -8.08 -19.95 -17.65
N ALA A 209 -8.46 -19.41 -16.49
CA ALA A 209 -7.84 -19.75 -15.22
C ALA A 209 -8.82 -20.50 -14.32
N ILE A 210 -8.30 -21.51 -13.61
CA ILE A 210 -9.00 -22.22 -12.55
C ILE A 210 -8.23 -21.99 -11.26
N LEU A 211 -8.87 -21.41 -10.25
CA LEU A 211 -8.29 -21.16 -8.94
C LEU A 211 -8.96 -22.04 -7.89
N SER A 212 -8.17 -22.58 -6.96
CA SER A 212 -8.65 -23.35 -5.81
C SER A 212 -8.57 -22.54 -4.54
N PHE A 213 -9.59 -22.66 -3.70
CA PHE A 213 -9.69 -21.98 -2.41
C PHE A 213 -10.01 -22.97 -1.29
N ALA A 214 -9.27 -22.88 -0.18
CA ALA A 214 -9.65 -23.50 1.07
C ALA A 214 -10.80 -22.73 1.74
N SER A 215 -11.61 -23.46 2.51
CA SER A 215 -12.79 -22.93 3.21
C SER A 215 -12.50 -21.69 4.05
N ASP A 216 -11.38 -21.71 4.78
CA ASP A 216 -11.08 -20.74 5.83
C ASP A 216 -10.55 -19.40 5.26
N ALA A 217 -10.04 -19.41 4.03
CA ALA A 217 -9.53 -18.21 3.35
C ALA A 217 -10.68 -17.31 2.87
N LEU A 218 -11.81 -17.91 2.48
CA LEU A 218 -12.97 -17.23 1.92
C LEU A 218 -13.90 -16.65 2.98
N GLU A 219 -13.97 -17.21 4.19
CA GLU A 219 -14.75 -16.59 5.29
C GLU A 219 -14.18 -15.24 5.73
N ARG A 220 -12.87 -15.00 5.51
CA ARG A 220 -12.19 -13.75 5.85
C ARG A 220 -12.38 -12.65 4.80
N GLN A 221 -12.72 -13.00 3.56
CA GLN A 221 -12.95 -12.06 2.47
C GLN A 221 -14.44 -12.05 2.15
N GLN A 222 -15.12 -10.94 2.39
CA GLN A 222 -16.53 -10.81 2.05
C GLN A 222 -16.69 -10.88 0.51
N ILE A 223 -17.03 -12.07 0.00
CA ILE A 223 -17.18 -12.34 -1.44
C ILE A 223 -18.51 -11.73 -1.90
N ASP A 224 -18.51 -10.43 -2.14
CA ASP A 224 -19.64 -9.74 -2.73
C ASP A 224 -19.47 -9.66 -4.26
N ALA A 225 -20.53 -9.25 -4.96
CA ALA A 225 -20.49 -9.05 -6.41
C ALA A 225 -19.32 -8.13 -6.84
N THR A 226 -18.96 -7.15 -6.02
CA THR A 226 -17.82 -6.25 -6.23
C THR A 226 -16.48 -6.97 -6.29
N TRP A 227 -16.27 -7.98 -5.44
CA TRP A 227 -15.05 -8.81 -5.46
C TRP A 227 -14.97 -9.62 -6.76
N MET A 228 -16.09 -10.21 -7.20
CA MET A 228 -16.11 -10.97 -8.45
C MET A 228 -15.73 -10.10 -9.65
N HIS A 229 -16.29 -8.89 -9.74
CA HIS A 229 -15.93 -7.95 -10.81
C HIS A 229 -14.44 -7.57 -10.76
N ALA A 230 -13.88 -7.37 -9.57
CA ALA A 230 -12.46 -7.11 -9.40
C ALA A 230 -11.61 -8.30 -9.85
N ALA A 231 -11.97 -9.53 -9.44
CA ALA A 231 -11.26 -10.75 -9.80
C ALA A 231 -11.24 -10.99 -11.32
N VAL A 232 -12.38 -10.81 -11.98
CA VAL A 232 -12.49 -10.90 -13.44
C VAL A 232 -11.64 -9.83 -14.13
N ARG A 233 -11.65 -8.59 -13.63
CA ARG A 233 -10.82 -7.51 -14.18
C ARG A 233 -9.34 -7.81 -14.03
N THR A 234 -8.91 -8.28 -12.87
CA THR A 234 -7.52 -8.72 -12.64
C THR A 234 -7.15 -9.85 -13.59
N GLY A 235 -8.01 -10.85 -13.76
CA GLY A 235 -7.82 -11.92 -14.72
C GLY A 235 -7.65 -11.42 -16.16
N ARG A 236 -8.48 -10.46 -16.59
CA ARG A 236 -8.40 -9.84 -17.92
C ARG A 236 -7.12 -9.03 -18.13
N CYS A 237 -6.69 -8.28 -17.11
CA CYS A 237 -5.41 -7.55 -17.14
C CYS A 237 -4.22 -8.51 -17.28
N ILE A 238 -4.21 -9.60 -16.50
CA ILE A 238 -3.16 -10.63 -16.60
C ILE A 238 -3.18 -11.31 -17.97
N GLY A 239 -4.36 -11.65 -18.48
CA GLY A 239 -4.48 -12.30 -19.79
C GLY A 239 -4.09 -11.42 -20.96
N ALA A 240 -4.24 -10.09 -20.86
CA ALA A 240 -3.73 -9.15 -21.86
C ALA A 240 -2.19 -9.14 -21.94
N LEU A 241 -1.49 -9.53 -20.87
CA LEU A 241 -0.02 -9.65 -20.84
C LEU A 241 0.48 -11.00 -21.37
N LEU A 242 -0.41 -11.98 -21.53
CA LEU A 242 -0.06 -13.30 -22.04
C LEU A 242 0.14 -13.25 -23.57
N PRO A 243 1.10 -14.03 -24.12
CA PRO A 243 1.27 -14.11 -25.56
C PRO A 243 0.06 -14.79 -26.21
N THR A 244 -0.75 -14.01 -26.93
CA THR A 244 -1.91 -14.51 -27.68
C THR A 244 -1.46 -15.46 -28.79
N THR A 245 -2.16 -16.59 -28.93
CA THR A 245 -1.89 -17.58 -29.97
C THR A 245 -2.40 -17.18 -31.35
N GLY A 246 -3.34 -16.23 -31.40
CA GLY A 246 -3.63 -15.49 -32.62
C GLY A 246 -2.44 -14.60 -32.94
N GLY A 247 -1.63 -15.01 -33.90
CA GLY A 247 -0.67 -14.11 -34.53
C GLY A 247 -1.40 -12.80 -34.90
N GLN A 248 -0.66 -11.70 -34.84
CA GLN A 248 -1.10 -10.41 -35.34
C GLN A 248 -1.61 -10.56 -36.79
N ARG A 249 -2.89 -10.88 -36.96
CA ARG A 249 -3.67 -10.48 -38.12
C ARG A 249 -4.19 -9.10 -37.77
N LEU A 250 -3.30 -8.12 -37.83
CA LEU A 250 -3.61 -6.71 -38.07
C LEU A 250 -4.15 -6.55 -39.50
N LEU A 251 -5.13 -7.36 -39.87
CA LEU A 251 -5.94 -7.16 -41.05
C LEU A 251 -7.38 -7.11 -40.57
N PRO A 252 -8.06 -5.96 -40.71
CA PRO A 252 -9.46 -5.84 -40.33
C PRO A 252 -10.25 -6.90 -41.09
N ARG A 253 -11.05 -7.66 -40.34
CA ARG A 253 -11.88 -8.77 -40.80
C ARG A 253 -13.15 -8.26 -41.50
N SER A 254 -13.03 -7.21 -42.32
CA SER A 254 -14.13 -6.56 -43.05
C SER A 254 -14.23 -6.97 -44.52
N LEU A 255 -13.48 -7.97 -44.97
CA LEU A 255 -13.54 -8.50 -46.34
C LEU A 255 -13.72 -10.03 -46.39
N SER A 256 -14.55 -10.59 -45.52
CA SER A 256 -15.25 -11.84 -45.87
C SER A 256 -16.64 -11.46 -46.37
N ALA A 257 -16.66 -10.87 -47.56
CA ALA A 257 -17.84 -10.88 -48.39
C ALA A 257 -18.13 -12.34 -48.73
N ASP A 258 -19.31 -12.75 -48.30
CA ASP A 258 -20.08 -13.92 -48.72
C ASP A 258 -19.76 -14.34 -50.17
N SER A 259 -18.94 -15.38 -50.35
CA SER A 259 -18.63 -15.93 -51.67
C SER A 259 -19.47 -17.18 -51.92
N SER A 260 -20.79 -16.97 -51.91
CA SER A 260 -21.79 -17.88 -52.47
C SER A 260 -22.30 -17.34 -53.81
N ALA A 261 -21.40 -17.03 -54.75
CA ALA A 261 -21.83 -16.68 -56.11
C ALA A 261 -20.74 -16.92 -57.17
N ALA A 262 -21.10 -17.80 -58.11
CA ALA A 262 -20.75 -17.78 -59.52
C ALA A 262 -19.30 -18.08 -59.94
N TRP A 263 -19.11 -19.34 -60.35
CA TRP A 263 -18.46 -19.65 -61.63
C TRP A 263 -18.80 -18.61 -62.72
N HIS A 264 -17.78 -17.97 -63.30
CA HIS A 264 -17.49 -18.07 -64.74
C HIS A 264 -16.31 -17.20 -65.20
N SER A 265 -15.62 -17.73 -66.21
CA SER A 265 -14.76 -17.08 -67.19
C SER A 265 -13.31 -16.75 -66.80
N HIS A 266 -12.43 -17.67 -67.21
CA HIS A 266 -11.01 -17.44 -67.36
C HIS A 266 -10.71 -16.52 -68.56
N ARG A 267 -9.53 -15.88 -68.50
CA ARG A 267 -8.70 -15.36 -69.61
C ARG A 267 -8.69 -13.85 -69.91
N ARG A 268 -8.80 -12.93 -68.93
CA ARG A 268 -8.29 -11.53 -69.08
C ARG A 268 -7.76 -10.85 -67.79
N LEU A 269 -7.34 -11.61 -66.78
CA LEU A 269 -6.94 -11.06 -65.46
C LEU A 269 -5.49 -11.35 -65.05
N ALA A 270 -4.61 -11.75 -65.97
CA ALA A 270 -3.20 -11.99 -65.64
C ALA A 270 -2.42 -10.67 -65.41
N THR A 271 -2.72 -9.62 -66.17
CA THR A 271 -2.03 -8.32 -66.09
C THR A 271 -2.51 -7.45 -64.91
N LEU A 272 -3.72 -7.68 -64.39
CA LEU A 272 -4.25 -6.98 -63.21
C LEU A 272 -3.75 -7.56 -61.87
N ARG A 273 -3.27 -8.80 -61.87
CA ARG A 273 -2.71 -9.42 -60.65
C ARG A 273 -1.43 -8.74 -60.20
N TRP A 274 -0.58 -8.26 -61.12
CA TRP A 274 0.70 -7.64 -60.75
C TRP A 274 0.50 -6.22 -60.22
N ALA A 275 -0.45 -5.47 -60.77
CA ALA A 275 -0.85 -4.16 -60.26
C ALA A 275 -1.37 -4.22 -58.82
N ALA A 276 -2.02 -5.32 -58.43
CA ALA A 276 -2.50 -5.55 -57.06
C ALA A 276 -1.36 -5.74 -56.03
N TRP A 277 -0.15 -6.12 -56.45
CA TRP A 277 1.02 -6.26 -55.55
C TRP A 277 1.91 -5.02 -55.50
N ILE A 278 1.93 -4.22 -56.57
CA ILE A 278 2.79 -3.03 -56.65
C ILE A 278 2.31 -1.93 -55.69
N LEU A 279 1.01 -1.73 -55.56
CA LEU A 279 0.44 -0.69 -54.69
C LEU A 279 0.75 -0.92 -53.19
N PRO A 280 0.52 -2.11 -52.59
CA PRO A 280 0.88 -2.36 -51.19
C PRO A 280 2.41 -2.37 -50.97
N ALA A 281 3.20 -2.80 -51.96
CA ALA A 281 4.66 -2.72 -51.87
C ALA A 281 5.14 -1.26 -51.83
N MET A 282 4.59 -0.38 -52.67
CA MET A 282 4.86 1.05 -52.65
C MET A 282 4.46 1.72 -51.34
N ILE A 283 3.30 1.38 -50.78
CA ILE A 283 2.84 1.89 -49.48
C ILE A 283 3.76 1.41 -48.34
N GLY A 284 4.18 0.15 -48.37
CA GLY A 284 5.15 -0.39 -47.41
C GLY A 284 6.51 0.30 -47.47
N VAL A 285 7.01 0.59 -48.67
CA VAL A 285 8.26 1.35 -48.87
C VAL A 285 8.11 2.80 -48.42
N ALA A 286 6.98 3.45 -48.71
CA ALA A 286 6.71 4.80 -48.23
C ALA A 286 6.61 4.88 -46.69
N ALA A 287 5.95 3.91 -46.06
CA ALA A 287 5.88 3.80 -44.60
C ALA A 287 7.25 3.50 -43.97
N ALA A 288 8.14 2.78 -44.67
CA ALA A 288 9.50 2.53 -44.21
C ALA A 288 10.44 3.75 -44.36
N LEU A 289 10.27 4.55 -45.43
CA LEU A 289 11.08 5.75 -45.66
C LEU A 289 10.65 6.95 -44.80
N PHE A 290 9.39 6.98 -44.34
CA PHE A 290 8.87 8.03 -43.47
C PHE A 290 8.50 7.46 -42.10
N PRO A 291 9.49 7.22 -41.20
CA PRO A 291 9.20 6.85 -39.83
C PRO A 291 8.45 7.99 -39.16
N VAL A 292 7.13 7.88 -39.04
CA VAL A 292 6.31 8.82 -38.29
C VAL A 292 6.69 8.64 -36.82
N PRO A 293 7.28 9.65 -36.15
CA PRO A 293 7.62 9.53 -34.76
C PRO A 293 6.32 9.42 -33.95
N GLN A 294 5.98 8.20 -33.52
CA GLN A 294 4.90 8.00 -32.57
C GLN A 294 5.35 8.54 -31.21
N GLN A 295 4.89 9.74 -30.88
CA GLN A 295 5.01 10.28 -29.54
C GLN A 295 3.91 9.66 -28.67
N ILE A 296 4.28 8.65 -27.89
CA ILE A 296 3.39 8.03 -26.91
C ILE A 296 3.29 8.99 -25.73
N SER A 297 2.18 9.73 -25.62
CA SER A 297 1.90 10.56 -24.46
C SER A 297 1.52 9.67 -23.28
N ALA A 298 2.49 9.41 -22.39
CA ALA A 298 2.27 8.76 -21.11
C ALA A 298 2.14 9.81 -20.00
N THR A 299 1.18 9.65 -19.10
CA THR A 299 1.07 10.50 -17.91
C THR A 299 2.20 10.14 -16.95
N ALA A 300 3.23 10.98 -16.87
CA ALA A 300 4.28 10.89 -15.87
C ALA A 300 3.94 11.78 -14.67
N THR A 301 4.11 11.25 -13.46
CA THR A 301 4.09 12.06 -12.25
C THR A 301 5.53 12.30 -11.81
N LEU A 302 5.88 13.57 -11.59
CA LEU A 302 7.20 13.91 -11.05
C LEU A 302 7.18 13.63 -9.55
N ARG A 303 8.08 12.77 -9.10
CA ARG A 303 8.31 12.49 -7.68
C ARG A 303 9.71 12.95 -7.32
N ALA A 304 9.87 13.55 -6.15
CA ALA A 304 11.19 13.92 -5.65
C ALA A 304 12.05 12.66 -5.52
N GLU A 305 13.26 12.69 -6.08
CA GLU A 305 14.22 11.59 -6.01
C GLU A 305 14.56 11.24 -4.55
N ASN A 306 14.68 12.26 -3.70
CA ASN A 306 14.95 12.09 -2.28
C ASN A 306 14.05 13.00 -1.44
N LYS A 307 13.40 12.44 -0.40
CA LYS A 307 12.52 13.17 0.52
C LYS A 307 13.04 12.99 1.94
N ARG A 308 13.56 14.07 2.53
CA ARG A 308 14.01 14.10 3.92
C ARG A 308 12.96 14.77 4.82
N THR A 309 12.59 14.11 5.91
CA THR A 309 11.69 14.67 6.93
C THR A 309 12.49 14.92 8.21
N TYR A 310 12.37 16.13 8.76
CA TYR A 310 13.01 16.50 10.03
C TYR A 310 12.02 16.38 11.17
N TYR A 311 12.48 15.83 12.29
CA TYR A 311 11.68 15.63 13.50
C TYR A 311 12.27 16.45 14.65
N ALA A 312 11.44 16.89 15.58
CA ALA A 312 11.91 17.50 16.81
C ALA A 312 12.64 16.44 17.66
N PRO A 313 13.84 16.71 18.17
CA PRO A 313 14.61 15.75 18.96
C PRO A 313 14.00 15.51 20.35
N SER A 314 13.24 16.46 20.86
CA SER A 314 12.57 16.39 22.16
C SER A 314 11.29 17.24 22.17
N ASN A 315 10.51 17.14 23.26
CA ASN A 315 9.33 17.98 23.46
C ASN A 315 9.74 19.45 23.64
N ALA A 316 9.54 20.25 22.60
CA ALA A 316 9.89 21.66 22.57
C ALA A 316 8.92 22.42 21.67
N ILE A 317 8.75 23.71 21.95
CA ILE A 317 7.85 24.60 21.21
C ILE A 317 8.65 25.29 20.10
N VAL A 318 8.07 25.39 18.91
CA VAL A 318 8.67 26.11 17.80
C VAL A 318 8.66 27.62 18.09
N GLN A 319 9.85 28.19 18.31
CA GLN A 319 10.02 29.62 18.55
C GLN A 319 9.99 30.37 17.21
N ASN A 320 10.91 30.01 16.30
CA ASN A 320 11.09 30.70 15.03
C ASN A 320 11.31 29.70 13.90
N VAL A 321 10.72 30.02 12.75
CA VAL A 321 10.95 29.34 11.47
C VAL A 321 11.73 30.28 10.57
N PHE A 322 12.89 29.86 10.08
CA PHE A 322 13.81 30.71 9.30
C PHE A 322 13.67 30.55 7.78
N VAL A 323 12.95 29.53 7.34
CA VAL A 323 12.79 29.19 5.91
C VAL A 323 11.36 29.41 5.45
N LYS A 324 11.24 29.82 4.19
CA LYS A 324 9.96 29.99 3.49
C LYS A 324 9.69 28.80 2.58
N GLU A 325 8.45 28.72 2.12
CA GLU A 325 7.99 27.72 1.17
C GLU A 325 8.76 27.84 -0.16
N ASP A 326 9.05 26.68 -0.77
CA ASP A 326 9.78 26.56 -2.04
C ASP A 326 11.18 27.20 -2.06
N GLN A 327 11.68 27.61 -0.90
CA GLN A 327 13.01 28.17 -0.77
C GLN A 327 14.07 27.07 -0.97
N SER A 328 15.05 27.36 -1.81
CA SER A 328 16.24 26.52 -1.96
C SER A 328 17.15 26.69 -0.73
N ILE A 329 17.57 25.58 -0.14
CA ILE A 329 18.40 25.53 1.07
C ILE A 329 19.73 24.84 0.78
N ALA A 330 20.80 25.36 1.38
CA ALA A 330 22.12 24.74 1.37
C ALA A 330 22.33 23.90 2.63
N VAL A 331 23.36 23.04 2.62
CA VAL A 331 23.76 22.26 3.80
C VAL A 331 24.08 23.20 4.98
N ASN A 332 23.68 22.80 6.19
CA ASN A 332 23.81 23.53 7.45
C ASN A 332 23.01 24.85 7.55
N THR A 333 22.05 25.08 6.66
CA THR A 333 21.14 26.24 6.79
C THR A 333 20.19 25.99 7.97
N PRO A 334 20.03 26.94 8.92
CA PRO A 334 19.08 26.79 10.02
C PRO A 334 17.64 26.81 9.49
N LEU A 335 16.88 25.77 9.79
CA LEU A 335 15.49 25.63 9.34
C LEU A 335 14.52 26.19 10.38
N LEU A 336 14.68 25.75 11.62
CA LEU A 336 13.80 26.09 12.72
C LEU A 336 14.56 26.05 14.05
N LYS A 337 14.11 26.91 14.97
CA LYS A 337 14.62 26.96 16.34
C LYS A 337 13.51 26.60 17.31
N LEU A 338 13.78 25.57 18.11
CA LEU A 338 12.90 25.10 19.15
C LEU A 338 13.34 25.68 20.50
N THR A 339 12.41 25.77 21.45
CA THR A 339 12.70 26.17 22.82
C THR A 339 11.94 25.27 23.78
N SER A 340 12.62 24.76 24.81
CA SER A 340 12.03 23.95 25.86
C SER A 340 12.22 24.62 27.20
N ARG A 341 11.12 25.10 27.79
CA ARG A 341 11.13 25.70 29.14
C ARG A 341 11.57 24.70 30.20
N GLU A 342 11.22 23.43 30.01
CA GLU A 342 11.62 22.36 30.94
C GLU A 342 13.14 22.17 30.92
N LEU A 343 13.74 22.11 29.73
CA LEU A 343 15.19 21.96 29.59
C LEU A 343 15.96 23.17 30.14
N ASP A 344 15.50 24.39 29.86
CA ASP A 344 16.12 25.61 30.39
C ASP A 344 16.04 25.62 31.94
N ASN A 345 14.89 25.27 32.52
CA ASN A 345 14.73 25.18 33.98
C ASN A 345 15.64 24.10 34.61
N GLU A 346 15.83 22.96 33.95
CA GLU A 346 16.74 21.91 34.42
C GLU A 346 18.20 22.37 34.40
N ILE A 347 18.62 23.05 33.33
CA ILE A 347 19.98 23.61 33.22
C ILE A 347 20.22 24.64 34.33
N ASP A 348 19.27 25.53 34.59
CA ASP A 348 19.39 26.54 35.64
C ASP A 348 19.47 25.90 37.05
N ARG A 349 18.70 24.84 37.29
CA ARG A 349 18.77 24.07 38.55
C ARG A 349 20.13 23.38 38.73
N LEU A 350 20.65 22.73 37.68
CA LEU A 350 21.95 22.05 37.73
C LEU A 350 23.10 23.06 37.89
N ASN A 351 23.02 24.23 37.24
CA ASN A 351 23.98 25.31 37.44
C ASN A 351 24.00 25.81 38.89
N ALA A 352 22.83 26.05 39.49
CA ALA A 352 22.74 26.46 40.89
C ALA A 352 23.31 25.40 41.83
N GLN A 353 23.03 24.12 41.57
CA GLN A 353 23.59 23.01 42.35
C GLN A 353 25.11 22.90 42.19
N TYR A 354 25.64 23.12 40.97
CA TYR A 354 27.07 23.12 40.72
C TYR A 354 27.77 24.24 41.50
N GLN A 355 27.22 25.46 41.49
CA GLN A 355 27.74 26.59 42.27
C GLN A 355 27.73 26.31 43.77
N GLN A 356 26.65 25.72 44.29
CA GLN A 356 26.57 25.35 45.70
C GLN A 356 27.66 24.31 46.08
N LEU A 357 27.91 23.33 45.23
CA LEU A 357 28.97 22.34 45.45
C LEU A 357 30.36 22.97 45.38
N GLU A 358 30.57 23.93 44.47
CA GLU A 358 31.83 24.66 44.34
C GLU A 358 32.12 25.49 45.60
N GLU A 359 31.11 26.18 46.16
CA GLU A 359 31.22 26.90 47.43
C GLU A 359 31.54 25.96 48.60
N GLN A 360 30.88 24.79 48.68
CA GLN A 360 31.15 23.79 49.71
C GLN A 360 32.56 23.22 49.62
N ILE A 361 33.05 22.94 48.41
CA ILE A 361 34.42 22.47 48.19
C ILE A 361 35.42 23.56 48.62
N ALA A 362 35.17 24.83 48.25
CA ALA A 362 36.02 25.94 48.66
C ALA A 362 36.06 26.11 50.19
N GLU A 363 34.93 25.95 50.88
CA GLU A 363 34.87 25.98 52.34
C GLU A 363 35.69 24.84 52.97
N LEU A 364 35.57 23.61 52.46
CA LEU A 364 36.33 22.46 52.94
C LEU A 364 37.84 22.62 52.67
N GLU A 365 38.22 23.16 51.51
CA GLU A 365 39.61 23.47 51.16
C GLU A 365 40.19 24.55 52.08
N MET A 366 39.41 25.60 52.39
CA MET A 366 39.77 26.62 53.37
C MET A 366 39.99 26.02 54.77
N ARG A 367 39.06 25.17 55.26
CA ARG A 367 39.21 24.48 56.56
C ARG A 367 40.45 23.59 56.59
N LEU A 368 40.72 22.84 55.51
CA LEU A 368 41.90 22.00 55.38
C LEU A 368 43.19 22.84 55.48
N SER A 369 43.27 23.95 54.75
CA SER A 369 44.44 24.85 54.78
C SER A 369 44.68 25.53 56.13
N LEU A 370 43.62 25.90 56.84
CA LEU A 370 43.71 26.48 58.19
C LEU A 370 44.13 25.43 59.24
N GLY A 371 43.65 24.19 59.13
CA GLY A 371 43.98 23.10 60.05
C GLY A 371 45.46 22.72 60.05
N VAL A 372 46.16 22.89 58.93
CA VAL A 372 47.60 22.62 58.77
C VAL A 372 48.49 23.52 59.64
N ALA A 373 47.99 24.67 60.11
CA ALA A 373 48.75 25.61 60.95
C ALA A 373 48.74 25.30 62.47
N SER A 374 48.13 24.18 62.90
CA SER A 374 47.85 23.86 64.31
C SER A 374 48.92 22.95 64.96
N ASN A 375 49.42 23.31 66.14
CA ASN A 375 50.62 22.72 66.81
C ASN A 375 50.44 21.33 67.50
N SER A 376 49.48 20.49 67.12
CA SER A 376 49.26 19.16 67.79
C SER A 376 49.16 18.00 66.79
N PRO A 377 50.25 17.24 66.55
CA PRO A 377 50.42 16.40 65.35
C PRO A 377 49.58 15.10 65.29
N ALA A 378 49.04 14.61 66.41
CA ALA A 378 48.35 13.31 66.44
C ALA A 378 46.82 13.42 66.23
N GLN A 379 46.17 14.48 66.72
CA GLN A 379 44.72 14.72 66.50
C GLN A 379 44.46 15.38 65.14
N SER A 380 45.40 16.18 64.65
CA SER A 380 45.30 16.87 63.35
C SER A 380 45.29 15.90 62.16
N ALA A 381 45.98 14.76 62.25
CA ALA A 381 46.06 13.80 61.15
C ALA A 381 44.72 13.11 60.86
N GLN A 382 43.99 12.70 61.90
CA GLN A 382 42.70 12.02 61.75
C GLN A 382 41.59 12.98 61.25
N GLU A 383 41.61 14.24 61.70
CA GLU A 383 40.68 15.27 61.23
C GLU A 383 40.95 15.67 59.77
N GLN A 384 42.23 15.74 59.36
CA GLN A 384 42.62 15.96 57.97
C GLN A 384 42.14 14.83 57.05
N ASP A 385 42.30 13.57 57.46
CA ASP A 385 41.84 12.42 56.67
C ASP A 385 40.31 12.43 56.48
N GLN A 386 39.55 12.86 57.51
CA GLN A 386 38.10 13.01 57.42
C GLN A 386 37.72 14.11 56.41
N ILE A 387 38.32 15.30 56.51
CA ILE A 387 38.06 16.42 55.60
C ILE A 387 38.44 16.04 54.16
N ASP A 388 39.59 15.38 53.94
CA ASP A 388 40.00 14.92 52.61
C ASP A 388 39.02 13.90 52.02
N SER A 389 38.47 13.01 52.86
CA SER A 389 37.43 12.07 52.43
C SER A 389 36.13 12.77 52.01
N GLU A 390 35.67 13.76 52.78
CA GLU A 390 34.49 14.57 52.45
C GLU A 390 34.71 15.37 51.17
N LEU A 391 35.88 15.99 51.02
CA LEU A 391 36.28 16.76 49.85
C LEU A 391 36.28 15.87 48.59
N LYS A 392 36.79 14.64 48.69
CA LYS A 392 36.73 13.66 47.59
C LYS A 392 35.29 13.32 47.21
N VAL A 393 34.41 13.09 48.18
CA VAL A 393 32.98 12.82 47.93
C VAL A 393 32.31 14.00 47.22
N GLN A 394 32.58 15.22 47.66
CA GLN A 394 32.03 16.43 47.04
C GLN A 394 32.56 16.66 45.63
N LYS A 395 33.86 16.45 45.39
CA LYS A 395 34.45 16.52 44.04
C LYS A 395 33.85 15.49 43.08
N VAL A 396 33.54 14.28 43.56
CA VAL A 396 32.82 13.28 42.74
C VAL A 396 31.42 13.76 42.39
N SER A 397 30.70 14.34 43.36
CA SER A 397 29.35 14.90 43.14
C SER A 397 29.37 16.07 42.15
N GLN A 398 30.35 16.98 42.26
CA GLN A 398 30.56 18.08 41.34
C GLN A 398 30.77 17.57 39.90
N ARG A 399 31.65 16.58 39.71
CA ARG A 399 31.87 15.97 38.38
C ARG A 399 30.59 15.35 37.81
N HIS A 400 29.79 14.70 38.66
CA HIS A 400 28.53 14.11 38.22
C HIS A 400 27.54 15.18 37.72
N VAL A 401 27.36 16.26 38.47
CA VAL A 401 26.50 17.39 38.07
C VAL A 401 27.02 18.04 36.79
N GLN A 402 28.34 18.20 36.66
CA GLN A 402 28.95 18.75 35.46
C GLN A 402 28.65 17.89 34.21
N GLN A 403 28.76 16.56 34.31
CA GLN A 403 28.42 15.66 33.21
C GLN A 403 26.94 15.76 32.82
N GLN A 404 26.04 15.89 33.79
CA GLN A 404 24.62 16.10 33.50
C GLN A 404 24.36 17.43 32.79
N LEU A 405 25.06 18.49 33.22
CA LEU A 405 24.96 19.83 32.67
C LEU A 405 25.46 19.87 31.21
N GLU A 406 26.60 19.25 30.92
CA GLU A 406 27.14 19.09 29.56
C GLU A 406 26.15 18.35 28.66
N PHE A 407 25.57 17.26 29.15
CA PHE A 407 24.56 16.51 28.40
C PHE A 407 23.31 17.35 28.10
N ARG A 408 22.81 18.12 29.08
CA ARG A 408 21.65 19.00 28.90
C ARG A 408 21.95 20.17 27.95
N GLN A 409 23.17 20.71 27.98
CA GLN A 409 23.62 21.73 27.03
C GLN A 409 23.70 21.17 25.60
N GLN A 410 24.15 19.93 25.43
CA GLN A 410 24.13 19.26 24.14
C GLN A 410 22.69 19.10 23.62
N GLN A 411 21.77 18.64 24.46
CA GLN A 411 20.35 18.58 24.09
C GLN A 411 19.78 19.95 23.70
N ARG A 412 20.23 21.02 24.35
CA ARG A 412 19.82 22.40 24.03
C ARG A 412 20.36 22.86 22.68
N SER A 413 21.56 22.45 22.28
CA SER A 413 22.11 22.80 20.97
C SER A 413 21.40 22.05 19.83
N GLU A 414 20.93 20.83 20.09
CA GLU A 414 20.14 20.02 19.15
C GLU A 414 18.74 20.59 18.87
N LEU A 415 18.23 21.51 19.72
CA LEU A 415 16.98 22.22 19.49
C LEU A 415 17.03 23.20 18.29
N SER A 416 18.21 23.42 17.71
CA SER A 416 18.38 24.12 16.44
C SER A 416 18.50 23.12 15.29
N ILE A 417 17.42 22.94 14.52
CA ILE A 417 17.43 22.01 13.39
C ILE A 417 18.02 22.70 12.16
N VAL A 418 19.06 22.08 11.59
CA VAL A 418 19.73 22.52 10.36
C VAL A 418 19.51 21.55 9.21
N ALA A 419 19.64 22.04 7.98
CA ALA A 419 19.54 21.22 6.77
C ALA A 419 20.74 20.27 6.63
N ALA A 420 20.49 18.97 6.53
CA ALA A 420 21.53 17.96 6.30
C ALA A 420 21.97 17.86 4.82
N GLU A 421 21.08 18.20 3.89
CA GLU A 421 21.28 18.07 2.44
C GLU A 421 20.74 19.32 1.73
N PRO A 422 21.29 19.68 0.55
CA PRO A 422 20.73 20.76 -0.25
C PRO A 422 19.40 20.33 -0.87
N GLY A 423 18.42 21.23 -0.94
CA GLY A 423 17.10 20.88 -1.47
C GLY A 423 16.11 22.03 -1.47
N HIS A 424 14.83 21.72 -1.69
CA HIS A 424 13.73 22.68 -1.64
C HIS A 424 12.74 22.33 -0.53
N VAL A 425 12.20 23.36 0.13
CA VAL A 425 11.21 23.20 1.19
C VAL A 425 9.84 22.93 0.58
N ALA A 426 9.40 21.68 0.62
CA ALA A 426 8.13 21.24 0.01
C ALA A 426 6.87 21.55 0.83
N THR A 427 7.00 21.89 2.12
CA THR A 427 5.85 22.04 3.02
C THR A 427 5.19 23.42 2.87
N TRP A 428 3.91 23.43 2.51
CA TRP A 428 3.09 24.65 2.42
C TRP A 428 2.76 25.24 3.79
N ASN A 429 2.75 26.57 3.88
CA ASN A 429 2.44 27.41 5.03
C ASN A 429 3.11 27.00 6.34
N LEU A 430 4.44 26.86 6.29
CA LEU A 430 5.28 26.41 7.41
C LEU A 430 5.05 27.26 8.68
N GLN A 431 4.98 28.58 8.51
CA GLN A 431 4.92 29.51 9.63
C GLN A 431 3.60 29.40 10.39
N ASN A 432 2.46 29.32 9.70
CA ASN A 432 1.16 29.17 10.36
C ASN A 432 0.93 27.75 10.91
N ARG A 433 1.60 26.74 10.35
CA ARG A 433 1.45 25.35 10.79
C ARG A 433 2.29 25.00 12.00
N LEU A 434 3.44 25.64 12.18
CA LEU A 434 4.43 25.24 13.16
C LEU A 434 4.62 26.23 14.31
N VAL A 435 4.43 27.53 14.12
CA VAL A 435 4.66 28.51 15.20
C VAL A 435 3.69 28.28 16.37
N ASN A 436 4.21 28.33 17.60
CA ASN A 436 3.46 28.11 18.86
C ASN A 436 2.82 26.71 19.01
N ARG A 437 3.34 25.71 18.31
CA ARG A 437 3.09 24.29 18.59
C ARG A 437 4.35 23.66 19.13
#